data_AF-A0A6J4N737-F1
#
_entry.id   AF-A0A6J4N737-F1
#
_cell.length_a   1.000
_cell.length_b   1.000
_cell.length_c   1.000
_cell.angle_alpha   90.00
_cell.angle_beta   90.00
_cell.angle_gamma   90.00
#
_symmetry.space_group_name_H-M   'P 1'
#
loop_
_entity.id
_entity.type
_entity.pdbx_description
1 polymer ?
#
loop_
_entity_poly.entity_id
_entity_poly.type
_entity_poly.pdbx_seq_one_letter_code
_entity_poly.pdbx_strand_id
1 'polypeptide(L)'
;YAAGWARRIAGVSVVRGEFAAALAGYLPEALRWLGNEESESSRLLVREGIVTQGPAELRTRFLRRVAPVLAETGLAESLGLEQRDGGEWRCDATLSWNGWNDATRRSSGVLDEETAARARGDKNRAMLLD
;
A
#
# COMPACT_ATOMS: atom_id res chain seq x y z
N TYR A 1 -7.06 12.12 8.21
CA TYR A 1 -7.28 12.89 6.97
C TYR A 1 -7.69 12.01 5.80
N ALA A 2 -6.87 11.05 5.35
CA ALA A 2 -7.19 10.17 4.22
C ALA A 2 -8.50 9.39 4.35
N ALA A 3 -8.81 8.83 5.53
CA ALA A 3 -10.09 8.13 5.76
C ALA A 3 -11.33 9.00 5.52
N GLY A 4 -11.26 10.30 5.84
CA GLY A 4 -12.36 11.23 5.57
C GLY A 4 -12.54 11.47 4.06
N TRP A 5 -11.43 11.56 3.32
CA TRP A 5 -11.48 11.65 1.86
C TRP A 5 -12.02 10.39 1.21
N ALA A 6 -11.61 9.21 1.68
CA ALA A 6 -12.13 7.94 1.18
C ALA A 6 -13.65 7.87 1.30
N ARG A 7 -14.21 8.25 2.46
CA ARG A 7 -15.66 8.32 2.68
C ARG A 7 -16.35 9.33 1.75
N ARG A 8 -15.78 10.52 1.60
CA ARG A 8 -16.34 11.57 0.72
C ARG A 8 -16.36 11.13 -0.72
N ILE A 9 -15.24 10.63 -1.25
CA ILE A 9 -15.12 10.20 -2.65
C ILE A 9 -16.04 9.01 -2.91
N ALA A 10 -16.07 8.02 -2.02
CA ALA A 10 -16.95 6.87 -2.16
C ALA A 10 -18.45 7.22 -2.09
N GLY A 11 -18.80 8.34 -1.45
CA GLY A 11 -20.17 8.88 -1.42
C GLY A 11 -20.60 9.58 -2.71
N VAL A 12 -19.67 9.91 -3.60
CA VAL A 12 -19.97 10.55 -4.89
C VAL A 12 -20.16 9.47 -5.95
N SER A 13 -21.42 9.21 -6.33
CA SER A 13 -21.80 8.09 -7.22
C SER A 13 -21.03 8.07 -8.55
N VAL A 14 -20.83 9.24 -9.17
CA VAL A 14 -20.18 9.37 -10.48
C VAL A 14 -18.70 8.94 -10.49
N VAL A 15 -17.96 9.12 -9.38
CA VAL A 15 -16.54 8.72 -9.29
C VAL A 15 -16.31 7.46 -8.46
N ARG A 16 -17.36 6.92 -7.83
CA ARG A 16 -17.24 5.77 -6.92
C ARG A 16 -16.62 4.55 -7.60
N GLY A 17 -17.02 4.27 -8.85
CA GLY A 17 -16.49 3.16 -9.63
C GLY A 17 -15.00 3.31 -9.94
N GLU A 18 -14.59 4.48 -10.40
CA GLU A 18 -13.18 4.80 -10.67
C GLU A 18 -12.33 4.74 -9.40
N PHE A 19 -12.87 5.24 -8.28
CA PHE A 19 -12.21 5.15 -6.99
C PHE A 19 -12.03 3.71 -6.54
N ALA A 20 -13.06 2.87 -6.68
CA ALA A 20 -12.97 1.44 -6.37
C ALA A 20 -11.92 0.73 -7.24
N ALA A 21 -11.92 1.00 -8.55
CA ALA A 21 -10.95 0.43 -9.48
C ALA A 21 -9.51 0.86 -9.15
N ALA A 22 -9.30 2.14 -8.81
CA ALA A 22 -7.99 2.63 -8.38
C ALA A 22 -7.54 1.94 -7.09
N LEU A 23 -8.42 1.82 -6.08
CA LEU A 23 -8.10 1.11 -4.85
C LEU A 23 -7.78 -0.36 -5.09
N ALA A 24 -8.48 -1.03 -6.02
CA ALA A 24 -8.21 -2.42 -6.38
C ALA A 24 -6.81 -2.59 -6.98
N GLY A 25 -6.32 -1.60 -7.73
CA GLY A 25 -4.94 -1.59 -8.23
C GLY A 25 -3.89 -1.29 -7.15
N TYR A 26 -4.17 -0.36 -6.23
CA TYR A 26 -3.17 0.09 -5.25
C TYR A 26 -3.11 -0.73 -3.95
N LEU A 27 -4.21 -1.37 -3.55
CA LEU A 27 -4.23 -2.15 -2.31
C LEU A 27 -3.23 -3.32 -2.32
N PRO A 28 -3.16 -4.16 -3.38
CA PRO A 28 -2.15 -5.22 -3.47
C PRO A 28 -0.72 -4.67 -3.44
N GLU A 29 -0.49 -3.53 -4.10
CA GLU A 29 0.81 -2.86 -4.11
C GLU A 29 1.22 -2.37 -2.72
N ALA A 30 0.30 -1.77 -1.98
CA ALA A 30 0.53 -1.37 -0.59
C ALA A 30 0.83 -2.57 0.31
N LEU A 31 0.13 -3.69 0.12
CA LEU A 31 0.37 -4.93 0.87
C LEU A 31 1.72 -5.57 0.52
N ARG A 32 2.13 -5.51 -0.75
CA ARG A 32 3.44 -5.96 -1.22
C ARG A 32 4.56 -5.14 -0.60
N TRP A 33 4.34 -3.84 -0.40
CA TRP A 33 5.32 -2.94 0.21
C TRP A 33 5.76 -3.35 1.62
N LEU A 34 4.91 -4.12 2.32
CA LEU A 34 5.17 -4.62 3.66
C LEU A 34 6.13 -5.83 3.68
N GLY A 35 6.48 -6.37 2.52
CA GLY A 35 7.56 -7.34 2.33
C GLY A 35 7.10 -8.78 2.12
N ASN A 36 8.02 -9.61 1.62
CA ASN A 36 7.79 -11.04 1.39
C ASN A 36 8.13 -11.85 2.65
N GLU A 37 7.21 -12.69 3.13
CA GLU A 37 7.47 -13.59 4.29
C GLU A 37 8.53 -14.66 3.99
N GLU A 38 8.68 -15.02 2.72
CA GLU A 38 9.69 -15.97 2.25
C GLU A 38 11.07 -15.35 2.09
N SER A 39 11.20 -14.03 2.24
CA SER A 39 12.47 -13.33 2.11
C SER A 39 13.42 -13.61 3.26
N GLU A 40 14.61 -14.12 2.95
CA GLU A 40 15.70 -14.30 3.92
C GLU A 40 16.09 -12.98 4.59
N SER A 41 16.16 -11.89 3.82
CA SER A 41 16.45 -10.54 4.34
C SER A 41 15.41 -10.10 5.38
N SER A 42 14.11 -10.35 5.12
CA SER A 42 13.06 -10.00 6.08
C SER A 42 13.15 -10.83 7.35
N ARG A 43 13.44 -12.13 7.24
CA ARG A 43 13.65 -13.03 8.39
C ARG A 43 14.87 -12.62 9.22
N LEU A 44 15.96 -12.23 8.56
CA LEU A 44 17.17 -11.73 9.21
C LEU A 44 16.89 -10.47 10.02
N LEU A 45 16.19 -9.48 9.46
CA LEU A 45 15.88 -8.23 10.18
C LEU A 45 15.09 -8.47 11.48
N VAL A 46 14.17 -9.44 11.49
CA VAL A 46 13.44 -9.83 12.70
C VAL A 46 14.36 -10.54 13.69
N ARG A 47 15.15 -11.51 13.22
CA ARG A 47 16.07 -12.29 14.06
C ARG A 47 17.13 -11.42 14.75
N GLU A 48 17.69 -10.46 14.03
CA GLU A 48 18.68 -9.52 14.57
C GLU A 48 18.03 -8.39 15.40
N GLY A 49 16.71 -8.42 15.59
CA GLY A 49 15.99 -7.42 16.39
C GLY A 49 15.95 -6.02 15.79
N ILE A 50 16.30 -5.86 14.51
CA ILE A 50 16.26 -4.57 13.79
C ILE A 50 14.81 -4.13 13.58
N VAL A 51 13.92 -5.09 13.32
CA VAL A 51 12.47 -4.87 13.29
C VAL A 51 11.78 -5.81 14.26
N THR A 52 10.66 -5.37 14.83
CA THR A 52 9.92 -6.13 15.84
C THR A 52 8.82 -7.00 15.25
N GLN A 53 8.52 -6.86 13.96
CA GLN A 53 7.40 -7.53 13.30
C GLN A 53 7.79 -7.98 11.89
N GLY A 54 7.37 -9.18 11.52
CA GLY A 54 7.53 -9.71 10.17
C GLY A 54 6.49 -9.17 9.18
N PRO A 55 6.66 -9.43 7.87
CA PRO A 55 5.74 -8.91 6.85
C PRO A 55 4.27 -9.32 7.04
N ALA A 56 4.00 -10.54 7.52
CA ALA A 56 2.66 -11.04 7.84
C ALA A 56 1.94 -10.11 8.83
N GLU A 57 2.62 -9.85 9.94
CA GLU A 57 2.09 -9.09 11.06
C GLU A 57 1.90 -7.62 10.69
N LEU A 58 2.82 -7.09 9.87
CA LEU A 58 2.68 -5.75 9.29
C LEU A 58 1.44 -5.65 8.39
N ARG A 59 1.17 -6.65 7.54
CA ARG A 59 -0.06 -6.71 6.73
C ARG A 59 -1.32 -6.78 7.59
N THR A 60 -1.36 -7.67 8.59
CA THR A 60 -2.48 -7.75 9.52
C THR A 60 -2.71 -6.42 10.23
N ARG A 61 -1.65 -5.77 10.72
CA ARG A 61 -1.73 -4.46 11.39
C ARG A 61 -2.24 -3.36 10.44
N PHE A 62 -1.78 -3.36 9.19
CA PHE A 62 -2.23 -2.43 8.17
C PHE A 62 -3.73 -2.62 7.88
N LEU A 63 -4.16 -3.85 7.61
CA LEU A 63 -5.55 -4.19 7.31
C LEU A 63 -6.49 -3.86 8.47
N ARG A 64 -6.07 -4.12 9.71
CA ARG A 64 -6.83 -3.72 10.92
C ARG A 64 -7.17 -2.22 10.95
N ARG A 65 -6.35 -1.37 10.33
CA ARG A 65 -6.56 0.08 10.29
C ARG A 65 -7.30 0.54 9.04
N VAL A 66 -7.06 -0.10 7.89
CA VAL A 66 -7.56 0.36 6.59
C VAL A 66 -8.89 -0.30 6.23
N ALA A 67 -9.03 -1.60 6.48
CA ALA A 67 -10.21 -2.35 6.06
C ALA A 67 -11.52 -1.88 6.71
N PRO A 68 -11.59 -1.47 8.00
CA PRO A 68 -12.80 -0.90 8.57
C PRO A 68 -13.28 0.36 7.83
N VAL A 69 -12.36 1.22 7.40
CA VAL A 69 -12.69 2.45 6.64
C VAL A 69 -13.29 2.08 5.28
N LEU A 70 -12.76 1.05 4.62
CA LEU A 70 -13.27 0.58 3.32
C LEU A 70 -14.56 -0.23 3.44
N ALA A 71 -14.80 -0.86 4.59
CA ALA A 71 -16.06 -1.51 4.91
C ALA A 71 -17.17 -0.47 5.11
N GLU A 72 -16.89 0.62 5.85
CA GLU A 72 -17.83 1.75 6.02
C GLU A 72 -18.24 2.40 4.69
N THR A 73 -17.37 2.37 3.67
CA THR A 73 -17.72 2.88 2.34
C THR A 73 -18.48 1.88 1.48
N GLY A 74 -18.65 0.62 1.92
CA GLY A 74 -19.25 -0.46 1.14
C GLY A 74 -18.37 -0.90 -0.05
N LEU A 75 -17.05 -0.72 0.04
CA LEU A 75 -16.09 -1.12 -0.99
C LEU A 75 -15.27 -2.36 -0.61
N ALA A 76 -15.28 -2.77 0.67
CA ALA A 76 -14.46 -3.88 1.17
C ALA A 76 -14.54 -5.16 0.31
N GLU A 77 -15.76 -5.66 0.05
CA GLU A 77 -15.96 -6.88 -0.73
C GLU A 77 -15.39 -6.76 -2.17
N SER A 78 -15.64 -5.64 -2.85
CA SER A 78 -15.10 -5.39 -4.19
C SER A 78 -13.57 -5.28 -4.24
N LEU A 79 -12.94 -5.06 -3.08
CA LEU A 79 -11.49 -4.99 -2.91
C LEU A 79 -10.91 -6.29 -2.35
N GLY A 80 -11.71 -7.36 -2.28
CA GLY A 80 -11.26 -8.64 -1.75
C GLY A 80 -11.00 -8.64 -0.24
N LEU A 81 -11.59 -7.68 0.47
CA LEU A 81 -11.45 -7.56 1.92
C LEU A 81 -12.59 -8.26 2.64
N GLU A 82 -12.22 -9.17 3.53
CA GLU A 82 -13.15 -9.93 4.36
C GLU A 82 -12.78 -9.82 5.84
N GLN A 83 -13.79 -9.79 6.69
CA GLN A 83 -13.60 -9.92 8.13
C GLN A 83 -13.85 -11.37 8.54
N ARG A 84 -12.87 -11.99 9.19
CA ARG A 84 -12.94 -13.36 9.71
C ARG A 84 -13.55 -13.40 11.10
N ASP A 85 -13.91 -14.59 11.55
CA ASP A 85 -14.30 -14.86 12.93
C ASP A 85 -13.19 -14.37 13.89
N GLY A 86 -13.57 -13.58 14.89
CA GLY A 86 -12.61 -12.91 15.78
C GLY A 86 -12.22 -11.48 15.35
N GLY A 87 -12.78 -10.97 14.25
CA GLY A 87 -12.67 -9.56 13.85
C GLY A 87 -11.39 -9.20 13.08
N GLU A 88 -10.57 -10.20 12.72
CA GLU A 88 -9.39 -10.01 11.89
C GLU A 88 -9.77 -9.76 10.42
N TRP A 89 -9.07 -8.82 9.77
CA TRP A 89 -9.27 -8.51 8.36
C TRP A 89 -8.26 -9.24 7.49
N ARG A 90 -8.71 -9.81 6.38
CA ARG A 90 -7.88 -10.41 5.33
C ARG A 90 -8.15 -9.77 3.98
N CYS A 91 -7.16 -9.88 3.10
CA CYS A 91 -7.26 -9.52 1.70
C CYS A 91 -6.96 -10.78 0.88
N ASP A 92 -7.83 -11.14 -0.05
CA ASP A 92 -7.69 -12.30 -0.94
C ASP A 92 -6.71 -12.07 -2.10
N ALA A 93 -6.16 -10.86 -2.22
CA ALA A 93 -5.28 -10.49 -3.30
C ALA A 93 -4.00 -11.34 -3.31
N THR A 94 -3.78 -12.06 -4.40
CA THR A 94 -2.52 -12.77 -4.66
C THR A 94 -1.40 -11.75 -4.89
N LEU A 95 -0.44 -11.70 -3.97
CA LEU A 95 0.72 -10.83 -4.08
C LEU A 95 1.77 -11.44 -5.01
N SER A 96 1.99 -10.80 -6.17
CA SER A 96 3.07 -11.19 -7.08
C SER A 96 4.40 -10.56 -6.66
N TRP A 97 5.40 -11.41 -6.44
CA TRP A 97 6.77 -11.02 -6.11
C TRP A 97 7.69 -10.93 -7.33
N ASN A 98 7.16 -11.12 -8.54
CA ASN A 98 7.95 -10.97 -9.76
C ASN A 98 8.47 -9.53 -9.88
N GLY A 99 9.78 -9.36 -10.10
CA GLY A 99 10.43 -8.05 -10.17
C GLY A 99 10.50 -7.29 -8.84
N TRP A 100 10.17 -7.93 -7.71
CA TRP A 100 10.33 -7.35 -6.38
C TRP A 100 11.79 -7.40 -5.92
N ASN A 101 12.28 -6.30 -5.38
CA ASN A 101 13.59 -6.22 -4.76
C ASN A 101 13.46 -5.99 -3.25
N ASP A 102 13.81 -7.00 -2.45
CA ASP A 102 13.72 -6.93 -0.98
C ASP A 102 14.61 -5.85 -0.36
N ALA A 103 15.77 -5.56 -0.96
CA ALA A 103 16.70 -4.56 -0.42
C ALA A 103 16.14 -3.14 -0.55
N THR A 104 15.44 -2.84 -1.65
CA THR A 104 14.85 -1.52 -1.88
C THR A 104 13.37 -1.43 -1.50
N ARG A 105 12.74 -2.59 -1.24
CA ARG A 105 11.28 -2.73 -1.07
C ARG A 105 10.51 -2.05 -2.20
N ARG A 106 10.96 -2.23 -3.43
CA ARG A 106 10.33 -1.69 -4.63
C ARG A 106 10.12 -2.80 -5.64
N SER A 107 9.00 -2.75 -6.34
CA SER A 107 8.90 -3.37 -7.66
C SER A 107 9.73 -2.57 -8.67
N SER A 108 10.07 -3.18 -9.79
CA SER A 108 10.93 -2.64 -10.87
C SER A 108 10.44 -1.33 -11.54
N GLY A 109 9.54 -0.56 -10.92
CA GLY A 109 9.10 0.74 -11.39
C GLY A 109 10.24 1.76 -11.36
N VAL A 110 10.52 2.34 -12.53
CA VAL A 110 11.34 3.54 -12.66
C VAL A 110 10.43 4.74 -12.42
N LEU A 111 10.85 5.69 -11.59
CA LEU A 111 10.16 6.98 -11.51
C LEU A 111 10.14 7.59 -12.91
N ASP A 112 9.02 8.12 -13.36
CA ASP A 112 9.04 8.92 -14.58
C ASP A 112 10.05 10.05 -14.44
N GLU A 113 10.66 10.46 -15.56
CA GLU A 113 11.77 11.43 -15.56
C GLU A 113 11.37 12.75 -14.90
N GLU A 114 10.08 13.13 -14.97
CA GLU A 114 9.59 14.33 -14.31
C GLU A 114 9.60 14.19 -12.79
N THR A 115 9.09 13.07 -12.27
CA THR A 115 9.13 12.76 -10.83
C THR A 115 10.56 12.60 -10.33
N ALA A 116 11.43 11.98 -11.12
CA ALA A 116 12.86 11.86 -10.81
C ALA A 116 13.55 13.24 -10.78
N ALA A 117 13.27 14.12 -11.74
CA ALA A 117 13.80 15.49 -11.78
C ALA A 117 13.31 16.34 -10.60
N ARG A 118 12.04 16.20 -10.20
CA ARG A 118 11.51 16.86 -8.98
C ARG A 118 12.21 16.35 -7.72
N ALA A 119 12.36 15.02 -7.58
CA ALA A 119 13.02 14.42 -6.42
C ALA A 119 14.51 14.80 -6.31
N ARG A 120 15.20 14.96 -7.44
CA ARG A 120 16.59 15.46 -7.50
C ARG A 120 16.72 16.95 -7.16
N GLY A 121 15.61 17.70 -7.13
CA GLY A 121 15.62 19.15 -6.93
C GLY A 121 16.05 19.94 -8.17
N ASP A 122 16.10 19.31 -9.35
CA ASP A 122 16.52 19.96 -10.60
C ASP A 122 15.58 21.13 -10.97
N LYS A 123 14.29 21.00 -10.63
CA LYS A 123 13.30 22.08 -10.78
C LYS A 123 13.32 23.12 -9.64
N ASN A 124 13.94 22.82 -8.50
CA ASN A 124 14.06 23.77 -7.39
C ASN A 124 15.26 24.72 -7.55
N ARG A 125 16.29 24.32 -8.32
CA ARG A 125 17.45 25.18 -8.65
C ARG A 125 17.11 26.37 -9.55
N ALA A 126 16.02 26.29 -10.31
CA ALA A 126 15.55 27.40 -11.14
C ALA A 126 14.95 28.57 -10.33
N MET A 127 14.75 28.42 -9.02
CA MET A 127 14.27 29.49 -8.11
C MET A 127 15.37 30.08 -7.20
N LEU A 128 16.66 29.79 -7.45
CA LEU A 128 17.78 30.26 -6.61
C LEU A 128 18.76 31.19 -7.36
N LEU A 129 18.33 31.81 -8.46
CA LEU A 129 19.11 32.82 -9.17
C LEU A 129 18.24 34.05 -9.44
N ASP A 130 17.96 34.81 -8.37
CA ASP A 130 17.69 36.24 -8.42
C ASP A 130 18.78 36.95 -7.59
#